data_AF-A0A1F6HUA9-F1
#
_entry.id   AF-A0A1F6HUA9-F1
#
_cell.length_a   1.000
_cell.length_b   1.000
_cell.length_c   1.000
_cell.angle_alpha   90.00
_cell.angle_beta   90.00
_cell.angle_gamma   90.00
#
_symmetry.space_group_name_H-M   'P 1'
#
loop_
_entity.id
_entity.type
_entity.pdbx_description
1 polymer ?
#
loop_
_entity_poly.entity_id
_entity_poly.type
_entity_poly.pdbx_seq_one_letter_code
_entity_poly.pdbx_strand_id
1 'polypeptide(L)'
;MIVETEPFISPEGTSYEFSEFEKRVVQGLINGWDYQTFRENDIRICQIDDAKKKLSKEFGGSPAIGGFFLAIREMVRQAMQEEGIVELNLDALPSRLAAEPNDRDLLIWASMYNGLSPLKTRQLLGEDRLGKLAQLRNSLVRTLGFKNHYQAVAWWEREKMRLGVQGPMVLCPEN
;
A
#
# COMPACT_ATOMS: atom_id res chain seq x y z
N MET A 1 -20.48 18.27 7.71
CA MET A 1 -21.08 16.93 7.56
C MET A 1 -19.96 15.94 7.79
N ILE A 2 -19.89 15.38 9.00
CA ILE A 2 -18.86 14.43 9.37
C ILE A 2 -19.19 13.16 8.57
N VAL A 3 -18.35 12.82 7.59
CA VAL A 3 -18.38 11.45 7.07
C VAL A 3 -17.63 10.65 8.12
N GLU A 4 -18.36 10.15 9.11
CA GLU A 4 -17.89 9.06 9.94
C GLU A 4 -17.64 7.90 8.99
N THR A 5 -16.42 7.82 8.49
CA THR A 5 -16.00 6.60 7.85
C THR A 5 -15.58 5.75 9.02
N GLU A 6 -16.41 4.77 9.38
CA GLU A 6 -15.97 3.65 10.17
C GLU A 6 -14.54 3.34 9.71
N PRO A 7 -13.54 3.38 10.60
CA PRO A 7 -12.22 2.92 10.21
C PRO A 7 -12.46 1.54 9.62
N PHE A 8 -12.06 1.35 8.35
CA PHE A 8 -11.94 -0.01 7.85
C PHE A 8 -10.92 -0.63 8.79
N ILE A 9 -11.42 -1.43 9.74
CA ILE A 9 -10.61 -2.29 10.55
C ILE A 9 -10.01 -3.19 9.49
N SER A 10 -8.78 -2.85 9.06
CA SER A 10 -7.86 -3.84 8.53
C SER A 10 -8.07 -5.03 9.42
N PRO A 11 -8.29 -6.23 8.89
CA PRO A 11 -8.30 -7.41 9.74
C PRO A 11 -6.86 -7.61 10.24
N GLU A 12 -6.38 -6.70 11.08
CA GLU A 12 -5.18 -6.81 11.88
C GLU A 12 -5.44 -8.05 12.74
N GLY A 13 -4.77 -9.15 12.38
CA GLY A 13 -5.02 -10.46 12.97
C GLY A 13 -5.82 -11.45 12.10
N THR A 14 -6.06 -11.17 10.82
CA THR A 14 -6.43 -12.26 9.90
C THR A 14 -5.25 -13.20 9.74
N SER A 15 -5.48 -14.49 9.99
CA SER A 15 -4.56 -15.58 9.69
C SER A 15 -4.50 -15.86 8.18
N TYR A 16 -4.44 -14.81 7.35
CA TYR A 16 -4.33 -15.00 5.91
C TYR A 16 -2.97 -15.61 5.60
N GLU A 17 -2.98 -16.86 5.15
CA GLU A 17 -1.79 -17.56 4.72
C GLU A 17 -1.48 -17.18 3.27
N PHE A 18 -0.51 -16.27 3.09
CA PHE A 18 -0.04 -15.89 1.77
C PHE A 18 0.66 -17.07 1.10
N SER A 19 0.25 -17.40 -0.12
CA SER A 19 0.98 -18.38 -0.94
C SER A 19 2.35 -17.85 -1.35
N GLU A 20 3.30 -18.76 -1.61
CA GLU A 20 4.64 -18.40 -2.13
C GLU A 20 4.56 -17.55 -3.40
N PHE A 21 3.56 -17.80 -4.25
CA PHE A 21 3.35 -17.00 -5.46
C PHE A 21 2.95 -15.55 -5.11
N GLU A 22 2.04 -15.35 -4.16
CA GLU A 22 1.63 -14.02 -3.70
C GLU A 22 2.80 -13.27 -3.05
N LYS A 23 3.59 -13.95 -2.21
CA LYS A 23 4.81 -13.39 -1.62
C LYS A 23 5.78 -12.90 -2.70
N ARG A 24 6.05 -13.73 -3.72
CA ARG A 24 6.93 -13.35 -4.85
C ARG A 24 6.41 -12.15 -5.65
N VAL A 25 5.11 -12.11 -5.93
CA VAL A 25 4.49 -10.97 -6.64
C VAL A 25 4.61 -9.69 -5.81
N VAL A 26 4.24 -9.75 -4.53
CA VAL A 26 4.30 -8.59 -3.63
C VAL A 26 5.75 -8.13 -3.44
N GLN A 27 6.70 -9.03 -3.20
CA GLN A 27 8.12 -8.72 -3.09
C GLN A 27 8.65 -8.03 -4.36
N GLY A 28 8.32 -8.55 -5.54
CA GLY A 28 8.74 -7.94 -6.81
C GLY A 28 8.19 -6.52 -6.97
N LEU A 29 6.92 -6.31 -6.60
CA LEU A 29 6.28 -4.99 -6.65
C LEU A 29 6.91 -4.01 -5.65
N ILE A 30 7.21 -4.45 -4.42
CA ILE A 30 7.93 -3.66 -3.41
C ILE A 30 9.33 -3.29 -3.90
N ASN A 31 10.04 -4.23 -4.55
CA ASN A 31 11.38 -4.01 -5.11
C ASN A 31 11.38 -3.08 -6.34
N GLY A 32 10.20 -2.77 -6.89
CA GLY A 32 10.02 -1.95 -8.08
C GLY A 32 10.37 -2.67 -9.37
N TRP A 33 10.15 -3.98 -9.43
CA TRP A 33 10.28 -4.76 -10.66
C TRP A 33 9.30 -4.25 -11.71
N ASP A 34 9.81 -4.10 -12.94
CA ASP A 34 8.98 -3.87 -14.12
C ASP A 34 8.53 -5.20 -14.72
N TYR A 35 7.71 -5.15 -15.78
CA TYR A 35 7.22 -6.35 -16.44
C TYR A 35 8.32 -7.22 -17.06
N GLN A 36 9.46 -6.64 -17.43
CA GLN A 36 10.57 -7.39 -17.96
C GLN A 36 11.27 -8.16 -16.84
N THR A 37 11.53 -7.53 -15.69
CA THR A 37 12.09 -8.19 -14.51
C THR A 37 11.16 -9.31 -14.01
N PHE A 38 9.84 -9.09 -13.98
CA PHE A 38 8.89 -10.16 -13.63
C PHE A 38 8.97 -11.34 -14.60
N ARG A 39 9.08 -11.06 -15.91
CA ARG A 39 9.20 -12.10 -16.94
C ARG A 39 10.50 -12.91 -16.78
N GLU A 40 11.61 -12.24 -16.48
CA GLU A 40 12.91 -12.88 -16.18
C GLU A 40 12.87 -13.75 -14.93
N ASN A 41 11.88 -13.54 -14.06
CA ASN A 41 11.61 -14.35 -12.87
C ASN A 41 10.44 -15.33 -13.08
N ASP A 42 10.09 -15.65 -14.32
CA ASP A 42 9.02 -16.60 -14.70
C ASP A 42 7.61 -16.22 -14.20
N ILE A 43 7.32 -14.92 -14.07
CA ILE A 43 6.01 -14.40 -13.68
C ILE A 43 5.41 -13.58 -14.84
N ARG A 44 4.27 -14.02 -15.37
CA ARG A 44 3.56 -13.33 -16.47
C ARG A 44 2.61 -12.26 -15.94
N ILE A 45 2.35 -11.23 -16.77
CA ILE A 45 1.46 -10.10 -16.43
C ILE A 45 0.08 -10.56 -15.97
N CYS A 46 -0.55 -11.52 -16.67
CA CYS A 46 -1.86 -12.04 -16.26
C CYS A 46 -1.85 -12.64 -14.85
N GLN A 47 -0.77 -13.32 -14.47
CA GLN A 47 -0.64 -13.92 -13.14
C GLN A 47 -0.44 -12.86 -12.05
N ILE A 48 0.26 -11.76 -12.36
CA ILE A 48 0.37 -10.59 -11.47
C ILE A 48 -1.02 -9.98 -11.25
N ASP A 49 -1.79 -9.78 -12.33
CA ASP A 49 -3.13 -9.22 -12.25
C ASP A 49 -4.09 -10.13 -11.47
N ASP A 50 -3.99 -11.44 -11.65
CA ASP A 50 -4.80 -12.42 -10.91
C ASP A 50 -4.46 -12.42 -9.41
N ALA A 51 -3.17 -12.38 -9.03
CA ALA A 51 -2.75 -12.23 -7.64
C ALA A 51 -3.28 -10.91 -7.04
N LYS A 52 -3.13 -9.80 -7.76
CA LYS A 52 -3.64 -8.50 -7.31
C LYS A 52 -5.15 -8.51 -7.11
N LYS A 53 -5.91 -9.11 -8.04
CA LYS A 53 -7.36 -9.24 -7.93
C LYS A 53 -7.77 -10.12 -6.73
N LYS A 54 -7.12 -11.28 -6.57
CA LYS A 54 -7.37 -12.19 -5.44
C LYS A 54 -7.15 -11.49 -4.10
N LEU A 55 -5.96 -10.89 -3.92
CA LEU A 55 -5.60 -10.17 -2.69
C LEU A 55 -6.47 -8.93 -2.48
N SER A 56 -6.84 -8.20 -3.53
CA SER A 56 -7.78 -7.07 -3.41
C SER A 56 -9.13 -7.51 -2.87
N LYS A 57 -9.66 -8.63 -3.39
CA LYS A 57 -10.95 -9.17 -2.96
C LYS A 57 -10.90 -9.64 -1.51
N GLU A 58 -9.83 -10.30 -1.12
CA GLU A 58 -9.64 -10.82 0.25
C GLU A 58 -9.61 -9.68 1.27
N PHE A 59 -8.78 -8.67 1.03
CA PHE A 59 -8.50 -7.63 2.01
C PHE A 59 -9.42 -6.41 1.94
N GLY A 60 -10.03 -6.15 0.79
CA GLY A 60 -10.91 -4.98 0.59
C GLY A 60 -12.37 -5.33 0.31
N GLY A 61 -12.70 -6.62 0.15
CA GLY A 61 -13.99 -7.06 -0.36
C GLY A 61 -14.14 -6.79 -1.87
N SER A 62 -15.12 -7.45 -2.50
CA SER A 62 -15.46 -7.17 -3.90
C SER A 62 -16.28 -5.87 -3.98
N PRO A 63 -15.93 -4.84 -4.78
CA PRO A 63 -14.86 -4.75 -5.79
C PRO A 63 -13.71 -3.78 -5.43
N ALA A 64 -13.21 -3.76 -4.18
CA ALA A 64 -12.29 -2.72 -3.73
C ALA A 64 -10.84 -2.90 -4.24
N ILE A 65 -10.44 -2.05 -5.21
CA ILE A 65 -9.05 -1.88 -5.69
C ILE A 65 -8.07 -1.54 -4.54
N GLY A 66 -8.57 -0.91 -3.47
CA GLY A 66 -7.77 -0.56 -2.29
C GLY A 66 -7.32 -1.76 -1.46
N GLY A 67 -7.97 -2.92 -1.61
CA GLY A 67 -7.62 -4.13 -0.86
C GLY A 67 -6.19 -4.61 -1.10
N PHE A 68 -5.61 -4.37 -2.28
CA PHE A 68 -4.23 -4.78 -2.53
C PHE A 68 -3.21 -4.03 -1.66
N PHE A 69 -3.46 -2.74 -1.34
CA PHE A 69 -2.60 -2.01 -0.42
C PHE A 69 -2.70 -2.53 1.01
N LEU A 70 -3.89 -2.94 1.42
CA LEU A 70 -4.13 -3.57 2.71
C LEU A 70 -3.44 -4.94 2.79
N ALA A 71 -3.45 -5.71 1.71
CA ALA A 71 -2.70 -6.97 1.61
C ALA A 71 -1.18 -6.76 1.78
N ILE A 72 -0.62 -5.71 1.17
CA ILE A 72 0.81 -5.36 1.36
C ILE A 72 1.09 -5.03 2.83
N ARG A 73 0.24 -4.22 3.47
CA ARG A 73 0.38 -3.89 4.90
C ARG A 73 0.38 -5.14 5.75
N GLU A 74 -0.60 -6.03 5.57
CA GLU A 74 -0.68 -7.26 6.35
C GLU A 74 0.53 -8.17 6.12
N MET A 75 1.00 -8.29 4.88
CA MET A 75 2.18 -9.10 4.56
C MET A 75 3.45 -8.55 5.24
N VAL A 76 3.65 -7.23 5.21
CA VAL A 76 4.77 -6.58 5.91
C VAL A 76 4.63 -6.74 7.43
N ARG A 77 3.41 -6.58 7.97
CA ARG A 77 3.12 -6.79 9.40
C ARG A 77 3.49 -8.21 9.84
N GLN A 78 3.07 -9.24 9.10
CA GLN A 78 3.41 -10.64 9.38
C GLN A 78 4.91 -10.91 9.27
N ALA A 79 5.59 -10.30 8.29
CA ALA A 79 7.04 -10.45 8.11
C ALA A 79 7.88 -9.82 9.25
N MET A 80 7.32 -8.83 9.96
CA MET A 80 7.97 -8.15 11.07
C MET A 80 7.72 -8.78 12.45
N GLN A 81 6.90 -9.82 12.55
CA GLN A 81 6.66 -10.51 13.82
C GLN A 81 7.87 -11.34 14.25
N GLU A 82 8.05 -11.53 15.57
CA GLU A 82 9.21 -12.18 16.20
C GLU A 82 9.38 -13.68 15.77
N GLU A 83 8.32 -14.26 15.20
CA GLU A 83 8.29 -15.57 14.53
C GLU A 83 7.73 -15.44 13.10
N GLY A 84 8.18 -14.44 12.35
CA GLY A 84 7.61 -14.05 11.06
C GLY A 84 7.34 -15.23 10.12
N ILE A 85 6.05 -15.54 9.92
CA ILE A 85 5.56 -16.62 9.05
C ILE A 85 5.66 -16.27 7.54
N VAL A 86 6.04 -15.04 7.25
CA VAL A 86 6.22 -14.52 5.89
C VAL A 86 7.65 -14.00 5.73
N GLU A 87 8.39 -14.58 4.80
CA GLU A 87 9.69 -14.06 4.39
C GLU A 87 9.49 -12.94 3.36
N LEU A 88 9.73 -11.69 3.77
CA LEU A 88 9.86 -10.53 2.89
C LEU A 88 11.21 -9.85 3.13
N ASN A 89 11.95 -9.58 2.05
CA ASN A 89 13.12 -8.73 2.10
C ASN A 89 12.67 -7.26 2.15
N LEU A 90 12.71 -6.69 3.36
CA LEU A 90 12.41 -5.29 3.65
C LEU A 90 13.66 -4.40 3.72
N ASP A 91 14.86 -4.98 3.58
CA ASP A 91 16.13 -4.23 3.61
C ASP A 91 16.31 -3.37 2.36
N ALA A 92 15.65 -3.75 1.26
CA ALA A 92 15.64 -2.97 0.02
C ALA A 92 14.77 -1.70 0.10
N LEU A 93 13.98 -1.52 1.16
CA LEU A 93 13.20 -0.31 1.37
C LEU A 93 14.10 0.85 1.86
N PRO A 94 13.93 2.09 1.37
CA PRO A 94 14.74 3.23 1.79
C PRO A 94 14.79 3.40 3.31
N SER A 95 15.90 3.87 3.88
CA SER A 95 16.00 4.11 5.33
C SER A 95 15.38 5.45 5.78
N ARG A 96 15.17 6.37 4.84
CA ARG A 96 14.55 7.69 5.06
C ARG A 96 13.88 8.19 3.79
N LEU A 97 12.97 9.15 3.94
CA LEU A 97 12.36 9.88 2.83
C LEU A 97 13.38 10.81 2.16
N ALA A 98 13.25 10.99 0.85
CA ALA A 98 14.08 11.95 0.10
C ALA A 98 13.65 13.41 0.30
N ALA A 99 12.42 13.63 0.74
CA ALA A 99 11.85 14.94 1.04
C ALA A 99 10.77 14.82 2.12
N GLU A 100 10.47 15.93 2.79
CA GLU A 100 9.35 16.01 3.73
C GLU A 100 8.03 16.12 2.95
N PRO A 101 7.03 15.25 3.22
CA PRO A 101 5.71 15.36 2.61
C PRO A 101 4.97 16.58 3.16
N ASN A 102 4.30 17.33 2.28
CA ASN A 102 3.30 18.33 2.71
C ASN A 102 1.96 17.67 3.06
N ASP A 103 0.99 18.45 3.55
CA ASP A 103 -0.33 17.93 3.96
C ASP A 103 -1.06 17.18 2.84
N ARG A 104 -0.95 17.67 1.61
CA ARG A 104 -1.56 17.01 0.44
C ARG A 104 -0.91 15.67 0.14
N ASP A 105 0.42 15.60 0.24
CA ASP A 105 1.21 14.38 0.07
C ASP A 105 0.83 13.35 1.13
N LEU A 106 0.68 13.78 2.39
CA LEU A 106 0.19 12.96 3.50
C LEU A 106 -1.22 12.43 3.23
N LEU A 107 -2.16 13.25 2.74
CA LEU A 107 -3.52 12.80 2.39
C LEU A 107 -3.50 11.75 1.27
N ILE A 108 -2.70 11.94 0.23
CA ILE A 108 -2.56 10.96 -0.86
C ILE A 108 -1.97 9.66 -0.31
N TRP A 109 -0.94 9.73 0.51
CA TRP A 109 -0.31 8.55 1.10
C TRP A 109 -1.24 7.80 2.03
N ALA A 110 -1.89 8.51 2.96
CA ALA A 110 -2.91 7.99 3.86
C ALA A 110 -4.04 7.30 3.09
N SER A 111 -4.46 7.86 1.95
CA SER A 111 -5.49 7.22 1.12
C SER A 111 -5.07 5.85 0.59
N MET A 112 -3.80 5.69 0.18
CA MET A 112 -3.26 4.41 -0.29
C MET A 112 -3.12 3.45 0.87
N TYR A 113 -2.52 3.92 1.98
CA TYR A 113 -2.28 3.13 3.17
C TYR A 113 -3.59 2.59 3.78
N ASN A 114 -4.64 3.41 3.83
CA ASN A 114 -5.95 3.02 4.32
C ASN A 114 -6.82 2.27 3.29
N GLY A 115 -6.28 1.93 2.12
CA GLY A 115 -7.02 1.19 1.10
C GLY A 115 -8.26 1.93 0.57
N LEU A 116 -8.25 3.27 0.57
CA LEU A 116 -9.41 4.03 0.14
C LEU A 116 -9.66 3.88 -1.36
N SER A 117 -10.94 3.86 -1.74
CA SER A 117 -11.32 3.83 -3.15
C SER A 117 -10.82 5.08 -3.88
N PRO A 118 -10.56 5.00 -5.20
CA PRO A 118 -10.20 6.17 -6.00
C PRO A 118 -11.24 7.30 -5.90
N LEU A 119 -12.53 6.96 -5.79
CA LEU A 119 -13.61 7.93 -5.62
C LEU A 119 -13.49 8.68 -4.28
N LYS A 120 -13.36 7.95 -3.17
CA LYS A 120 -13.25 8.53 -1.83
C LYS A 120 -11.97 9.36 -1.67
N THR A 121 -10.87 8.88 -2.24
CA THR A 121 -9.60 9.62 -2.29
C THR A 121 -9.76 10.95 -3.01
N ARG A 122 -10.47 10.97 -4.16
CA ARG A 122 -10.71 12.21 -4.90
C ARG A 122 -11.58 13.20 -4.14
N GLN A 123 -12.62 12.71 -3.46
CA GLN A 123 -13.48 13.54 -2.62
C GLN A 123 -12.67 14.20 -1.49
N LEU A 124 -11.77 13.44 -0.85
CA LEU A 124 -10.86 13.98 0.18
C LEU A 124 -9.89 15.03 -0.36
N LEU A 125 -9.44 14.88 -1.60
CA LEU A 125 -8.50 15.81 -2.23
C LEU A 125 -9.18 17.00 -2.91
N GLY A 126 -10.52 17.05 -2.96
CA GLY A 126 -11.26 18.05 -3.75
C GLY A 126 -10.95 17.97 -5.25
N GLU A 127 -10.74 16.76 -5.80
CA GLU A 127 -10.26 16.56 -7.18
C GLU A 127 -11.30 15.90 -8.11
N ASP A 128 -11.83 16.69 -9.05
CA ASP A 128 -12.92 16.25 -9.95
C ASP A 128 -12.49 15.29 -11.07
N ARG A 129 -11.20 15.25 -11.41
CA ARG A 129 -10.69 14.47 -12.57
C ARG A 129 -10.15 13.10 -12.16
N LEU A 130 -10.75 12.03 -12.69
CA LEU A 130 -10.32 10.63 -12.45
C LEU A 130 -8.83 10.37 -12.75
N GLY A 131 -8.31 10.91 -13.86
CA GLY A 131 -6.91 10.69 -14.27
C GLY A 131 -5.87 11.40 -13.41
N LYS A 132 -6.27 12.39 -12.61
CA LYS A 132 -5.34 13.22 -11.83
C LYS A 132 -4.81 12.49 -10.60
N LEU A 133 -5.57 11.55 -10.04
CA LEU A 133 -5.14 10.78 -8.86
C LEU A 133 -3.93 9.88 -9.14
N ALA A 134 -3.88 9.21 -10.30
CA ALA A 134 -2.73 8.38 -10.67
C ALA A 134 -1.46 9.22 -10.86
N GLN A 135 -1.58 10.40 -11.47
CA GLN A 135 -0.48 11.35 -11.62
C GLN A 135 0.00 11.86 -10.26
N LEU A 136 -0.91 12.22 -9.36
CA LEU A 136 -0.59 12.67 -8.00
C LEU A 136 0.15 11.59 -7.21
N ARG A 137 -0.31 10.33 -7.26
CA ARG A 137 0.39 9.20 -6.64
C ARG A 137 1.80 9.01 -7.21
N ASN A 138 1.95 9.06 -8.52
CA ASN A 138 3.25 8.93 -9.18
C ASN A 138 4.20 10.10 -8.85
N SER A 139 3.67 11.30 -8.70
CA SER A 139 4.45 12.47 -8.28
C SER A 139 4.92 12.30 -6.83
N LEU A 140 4.01 11.97 -5.92
CA LEU A 140 4.29 11.72 -4.50
C LEU A 140 5.42 10.70 -4.32
N VAL A 141 5.30 9.52 -4.94
CA VAL A 141 6.29 8.44 -4.74
C VAL A 141 7.67 8.88 -5.21
N ARG A 142 7.76 9.62 -6.31
CA ARG A 142 9.04 10.17 -6.80
C ARG A 142 9.62 11.21 -5.85
N THR A 143 8.79 12.15 -5.38
CA THR A 143 9.20 13.18 -4.41
C THR A 143 9.76 12.56 -3.13
N LEU A 144 9.11 11.51 -2.64
CA LEU A 144 9.53 10.81 -1.42
C LEU A 144 10.69 9.84 -1.61
N GLY A 145 11.16 9.63 -2.84
CA GLY A 145 12.29 8.74 -3.15
C GLY A 145 11.92 7.26 -3.30
N PHE A 146 10.64 6.96 -3.50
CA PHE A 146 10.14 5.61 -3.77
C PHE A 146 10.07 5.32 -5.27
N LYS A 147 10.27 4.05 -5.64
CA LYS A 147 10.11 3.56 -7.01
C LYS A 147 8.65 3.51 -7.45
N ASN A 148 7.74 3.20 -6.53
CA ASN A 148 6.31 3.08 -6.80
C ASN A 148 5.48 3.17 -5.50
N HIS A 149 4.16 3.15 -5.63
CA HIS A 149 3.22 3.22 -4.50
C HIS A 149 3.24 1.98 -3.60
N TYR A 150 3.64 0.81 -4.10
CA TYR A 150 3.75 -0.41 -3.29
C TYR A 150 4.89 -0.28 -2.29
N GLN A 151 6.04 0.23 -2.74
CA GLN A 151 7.19 0.52 -1.90
C GLN A 151 6.85 1.57 -0.82
N ALA A 152 6.10 2.62 -1.18
CA ALA A 152 5.67 3.64 -0.23
C ALA A 152 4.77 3.08 0.89
N VAL A 153 3.82 2.20 0.55
CA VAL A 153 2.93 1.56 1.54
C VAL A 153 3.70 0.60 2.44
N ALA A 154 4.57 -0.23 1.86
CA ALA A 154 5.42 -1.16 2.60
C ALA A 154 6.38 -0.43 3.55
N TRP A 155 6.98 0.68 3.10
CA TRP A 155 7.85 1.52 3.92
C TRP A 155 7.12 2.08 5.14
N TRP A 156 5.92 2.64 4.95
CA TRP A 156 5.18 3.21 6.08
C TRP A 156 4.80 2.14 7.11
N GLU A 157 4.36 0.95 6.65
CA GLU A 157 4.07 -0.17 7.55
C GLU A 157 5.30 -0.57 8.36
N ARG A 158 6.50 -0.61 7.74
CA ARG A 158 7.76 -0.90 8.43
C ARG A 158 8.12 0.17 9.46
N GLU A 159 7.96 1.44 9.12
CA GLU A 159 8.45 2.55 9.93
C GLU A 159 7.49 2.98 11.04
N LYS A 160 6.17 2.77 10.90
CA LYS A 160 5.18 3.29 11.86
C LYS A 160 5.46 2.87 13.31
N MET A 161 5.91 1.62 13.52
CA MET A 161 6.25 1.12 14.85
C MET A 161 7.47 1.82 15.44
N ARG A 162 8.51 2.06 14.62
CA ARG A 162 9.71 2.82 15.04
C ARG A 162 9.37 4.27 15.38
N LEU A 163 8.36 4.83 14.70
CA LEU A 163 7.85 6.18 14.93
C LEU A 163 6.84 6.28 16.09
N GLY A 164 6.55 5.17 16.79
CA GLY A 164 5.58 5.15 17.89
C GLY A 164 4.12 5.29 17.45
N VAL A 165 3.83 5.12 16.16
CA VAL A 165 2.48 5.19 15.61
C VAL A 165 1.83 3.79 15.67
N GLN A 166 0.86 3.64 16.57
CA GLN A 166 0.05 2.44 16.71
C GLN A 166 -1.34 2.69 16.09
N GLY A 167 -1.50 2.40 14.80
CA GLY A 167 -2.80 2.49 14.13
C GLY A 167 -2.74 2.92 12.67
N PRO A 168 -3.90 2.99 11.98
CA PRO A 168 -4.00 3.54 10.64
C PRO A 168 -3.52 4.99 10.60
N MET A 169 -2.96 5.43 9.46
CA MET A 169 -2.62 6.83 9.25
C MET A 169 -3.92 7.65 9.35
N VAL A 170 -4.07 8.44 10.42
CA VAL A 170 -5.26 9.24 10.67
C VAL A 170 -5.30 10.35 9.63
N LEU A 171 -6.35 10.36 8.81
CA LEU A 171 -6.71 11.49 7.98
C LEU A 171 -7.34 12.52 8.92
N CYS A 172 -6.57 13.45 9.47
CA CYS A 172 -7.13 14.61 10.12
C CYS A 172 -7.42 15.66 9.05
N PRO A 173 -8.70 15.92 8.69
CA PRO A 173 -9.03 17.18 8.05
C PRO A 173 -9.02 18.20 9.19
N GLU A 174 -7.95 18.96 9.36
CA GLU A 174 -8.08 20.13 10.23
C GLU A 174 -8.98 21.17 9.53
N ASN A 175 -10.16 21.35 10.14
CA ASN A 175 -11.08 22.49 10.18
C ASN A 175 -11.48 23.19 8.87
#